data_AF-A0A962AEZ5-F1
#
_entry.id   AF-A0A962AEZ5-F1
#
_cell.length_a   1.000
_cell.length_b   1.000
_cell.length_c   1.000
_cell.angle_alpha   90.00
_cell.angle_beta   90.00
_cell.angle_gamma   90.00
#
_symmetry.space_group_name_H-M   'P 1'
#
loop_
_entity.id
_entity.type
_entity.pdbx_description
1 polymer ?
#
loop_
_entity_poly.entity_id
_entity_poly.type
_entity_poly.pdbx_seq_one_letter_code
_entity_poly.pdbx_strand_id
1 'polypeptide(L)' 'MIVTVFRSRLKPDAHADYDPTAMRMSELARKMPGYVSHKVFTAEDGERVTIVEFADMESHRAWGDHAE' A
#
# COMPACT_ATOMS: atom_id res chain seq x y z
N MET A 1 -13.44 -7.70 -8.06
CA MET A 1 -12.83 -6.63 -7.26
C MET A 1 -12.29 -7.23 -5.97
N ILE A 2 -11.02 -6.96 -5.67
CA ILE A 2 -10.33 -7.38 -4.45
C ILE A 2 -9.95 -6.13 -3.67
N VAL A 3 -10.19 -6.14 -2.36
CA VAL A 3 -9.82 -5.06 -1.45
C VAL A 3 -8.87 -5.64 -0.41
N THR A 4 -7.68 -5.03 -0.30
CA THR A 4 -6.66 -5.44 0.66
C THR A 4 -6.37 -4.29 1.60
N VAL A 5 -6.39 -4.59 2.90
CA VAL A 5 -6.23 -3.61 3.97
C VAL A 5 -4.96 -3.94 4.75
N PHE A 6 -4.00 -3.03 4.73
CA PHE A 6 -2.78 -3.12 5.52
C PHE A 6 -2.90 -2.21 6.72
N ARG A 7 -2.81 -2.77 7.93
CA ARG A 7 -2.64 -2.00 9.16
C ARG A 7 -1.17 -2.05 9.56
N SER A 8 -0.57 -0.90 9.85
CA SER A 8 0.81 -0.79 10.31
C SER A 8 0.97 0.29 11.36
N ARG A 9 2.04 0.18 12.14
CA ARG A 9 2.51 1.24 13.03
C ARG A 9 4.01 1.37 12.82
N LEU A 10 4.48 2.59 12.54
CA LEU A 10 5.89 2.85 12.34
C LEU A 10 6.59 2.97 13.69
N LYS A 11 7.89 2.66 13.73
CA LYS A 11 8.72 3.06 14.86
C LYS A 11 8.87 4.58 14.86
N PRO A 12 9.00 5.24 16.03
CA PRO A 12 9.02 6.70 16.13
C PRO A 12 10.09 7.40 15.27
N ASP A 13 11.21 6.73 15.03
CA ASP A 13 12.37 7.21 14.27
C ASP A 13 12.36 6.80 12.79
N ALA A 14 11.42 5.94 12.36
CA ALA A 14 11.42 5.37 11.02
C ALA A 14 10.78 6.27 9.95
N HIS A 15 10.10 7.36 10.33
CA HIS A 15 9.32 8.18 9.39
C HIS A 15 10.16 8.75 8.24
N ALA A 16 11.35 9.27 8.53
CA ALA A 16 12.20 9.91 7.52
C ALA A 16 12.63 8.94 6.40
N ASP A 17 12.90 7.69 6.76
CA ASP A 17 13.30 6.65 5.79
C ASP A 17 12.09 5.96 5.14
N TYR A 18 10.97 5.92 5.87
CA TYR A 18 9.78 5.22 5.44
C TYR A 18 8.96 6.02 4.41
N ASP A 19 8.80 7.33 4.58
CA ASP A 19 7.94 8.14 3.71
C ASP A 19 8.37 8.10 2.22
N PRO A 20 9.67 8.23 1.87
CA PRO A 20 10.14 8.06 0.49
C PRO A 20 9.84 6.67 -0.06
N THR A 21 10.01 5.64 0.78
CA THR A 21 9.71 4.25 0.42
C THR A 21 8.22 4.07 0.15
N ALA A 22 7.35 4.61 1.00
CA ALA A 22 5.91 4.54 0.85
C ALA A 22 5.42 5.23 -0.45
N MET A 23 6.00 6.39 -0.79
CA MET A 23 5.73 7.07 -2.06
C MET A 23 6.13 6.19 -3.26
N ARG A 24 7.29 5.55 -3.21
CA ARG A 24 7.76 4.65 -4.26
C ARG A 24 6.83 3.43 -4.43
N MET A 25 6.40 2.82 -3.33
CA MET A 25 5.43 1.71 -3.35
C MET A 25 4.06 2.13 -3.92
N SER A 26 3.61 3.34 -3.58
CA SER A 26 2.38 3.94 -4.13
C SER A 26 2.46 4.09 -5.65
N GLU A 27 3.58 4.59 -6.17
CA GLU A 27 3.83 4.71 -7.61
C GLU A 27 3.95 3.36 -8.32
N LEU A 28 4.56 2.37 -7.67
CA LEU A 28 4.66 1.01 -8.20
C LEU A 28 3.28 0.36 -8.32
N ALA A 29 2.47 0.43 -7.26
CA ALA A 29 1.11 -0.12 -7.25
C ALA A 29 0.24 0.48 -8.37
N ARG A 30 0.35 1.79 -8.63
CA ARG A 30 -0.36 2.46 -9.74
C ARG A 30 -0.02 1.92 -11.14
N LYS A 31 1.16 1.30 -11.30
CA LYS A 31 1.62 0.73 -12.57
C LYS A 31 1.29 -0.75 -12.72
N MET A 32 0.79 -1.39 -11.67
CA MET A 32 0.44 -2.81 -11.71
C MET A 32 -0.81 -3.03 -12.58
N PRO A 33 -0.86 -4.10 -13.37
CA PRO A 33 -2.08 -4.52 -14.04
C PRO A 33 -3.25 -4.62 -13.06
N GLY A 34 -4.43 -4.21 -13.49
CA GLY A 34 -5.66 -4.30 -12.70
C GLY A 34 -5.72 -3.39 -11.46
N TYR A 35 -4.76 -2.49 -11.23
CA TYR A 35 -4.86 -1.47 -10.19
C TYR A 35 -6.08 -0.59 -10.40
N VAL A 36 -6.86 -0.36 -9.32
CA VAL A 36 -8.04 0.51 -9.34
C VAL A 36 -7.76 1.78 -8.52
N SER A 37 -7.46 1.63 -7.23
CA SER A 37 -7.21 2.76 -6.34
C SER A 37 -6.42 2.33 -5.11
N HIS A 38 -5.86 3.31 -4.39
CA HIS A 38 -5.52 3.12 -2.99
C HIS A 38 -5.65 4.41 -2.20
N LYS A 39 -5.85 4.26 -0.88
CA LYS A 39 -5.92 5.35 0.09
C LYS A 39 -5.08 5.01 1.31
N VAL A 40 -4.47 6.04 1.89
CA VAL A 40 -3.70 5.93 3.13
C VAL A 40 -4.33 6.83 4.17
N PHE A 41 -4.55 6.28 5.36
CA PHE A 41 -5.07 6.98 6.53
C PHE A 41 -4.07 6.83 7.67
N THR A 42 -3.95 7.88 8.48
CA THR A 42 -3.17 7.86 9.71
C THR A 42 -4.09 8.32 10.83
N ALA A 43 -4.21 7.51 11.88
CA ALA A 43 -4.94 7.84 13.10
C ALA A 43 -4.09 8.76 14.00
N GLU A 44 -4.75 9.45 14.93
CA GLU A 44 -4.10 10.38 15.86
C GLU A 44 -3.03 9.72 16.73
N ASP A 45 -3.19 8.42 17.00
CA ASP A 45 -2.25 7.63 17.80
C ASP A 45 -1.07 7.08 16.99
N GLY A 46 -0.99 7.39 15.69
CA GLY A 46 0.05 6.96 14.77
C GLY A 46 -0.18 5.61 14.10
N GLU A 47 -1.31 4.92 14.32
CA GLU A 47 -1.67 3.79 13.47
C GLU A 47 -1.95 4.23 12.04
N ARG A 48 -1.57 3.39 11.08
CA ARG A 48 -1.73 3.66 9.65
C ARG A 48 -2.51 2.54 8.99
N VAL A 49 -3.41 2.92 8.09
CA VAL A 49 -4.18 2.01 7.26
C VAL A 49 -4.00 2.36 5.79
N THR A 50 -3.54 1.40 5.00
CA THR A 50 -3.57 1.50 3.53
C THR A 50 -4.64 0.56 3.01
N ILE A 51 -5.56 1.10 2.22
CA ILE A 51 -6.61 0.34 1.51
C ILE A 51 -6.24 0.34 0.04
N VAL A 52 -6.05 -0.84 -0.56
CA VAL A 52 -5.71 -1.00 -1.98
C VAL A 52 -6.80 -1.81 -2.66
N GLU A 53 -7.20 -1.38 -3.86
CA GLU A 53 -8.25 -1.99 -4.67
C GLU A 53 -7.67 -2.47 -6.01
N PHE A 54 -7.98 -3.73 -6.36
CA PHE A 54 -7.67 -4.33 -7.65
C PHE A 54 -8.94 -4.87 -8.32
N ALA A 55 -8.95 -4.88 -9.65
CA ALA A 55 -10.08 -5.31 -10.46
C ALA A 55 -10.41 -6.80 -10.22
N ASP A 56 -9.40 -7.64 -10.06
CA ASP A 56 -9.50 -9.10 -9.98
C ASP A 56 -8.38 -9.73 -9.13
N MET A 57 -8.53 -11.04 -8.86
CA MET A 57 -7.61 -11.81 -8.02
C MET A 57 -6.27 -12.10 -8.71
N GLU A 58 -6.24 -12.21 -10.03
CA GLU A 58 -5.01 -12.48 -10.78
C GLU A 58 -4.05 -11.29 -10.67
N SER A 59 -4.55 -10.10 -10.97
CA SER A 59 -3.87 -8.82 -10.82
C SER A 59 -3.39 -8.59 -9.39
N HIS A 60 -4.24 -8.88 -8.39
CA HIS A 60 -3.87 -8.77 -6.98
C HIS A 60 -2.73 -9.73 -6.61
N ARG A 61 -2.75 -10.98 -7.08
CA ARG A 61 -1.67 -11.96 -6.83
C ARG A 61 -0.36 -11.51 -7.48
N ALA A 62 -0.42 -11.06 -8.74
CA ALA A 62 0.75 -10.53 -9.43
C ALA A 62 1.39 -9.34 -8.68
N TRP A 63 0.57 -8.51 -8.02
CA TRP A 63 1.08 -7.46 -7.14
C TRP A 63 1.72 -8.01 -5.86
N GLY A 64 1.11 -8.99 -5.20
CA GLY A 64 1.68 -9.61 -3.99
C GLY A 64 2.97 -10.40 -4.24
N ASP A 65 3.14 -10.96 -5.45
CA ASP A 65 4.33 -11.71 -5.87
C ASP A 65 5.42 -10.79 -6.46
N HIS A 66 5.15 -9.49 -6.59
CA HIS A 66 6.14 -8.53 -7.05
C HIS A 66 7.30 -8.44 -6.04
N ALA A 67 8.54 -8.45 -6.53
CA ALA A 67 9.74 -8.59 -5.69
C ALA A 67 10.04 -7.36 -4.80
N GLU A 68 9.34 -6.26 -5.05
CA GLU A 68 9.38 -5.00 -4.31
C GLU A 68 7.98 -4.56 -3.93
#